data_AF-A0A952WIX3-F1
#
_entry.id   AF-A0A952WIX3-F1
#
_cell.length_a   1.000
_cell.length_b   1.000
_cell.length_c   1.000
_cell.angle_alpha   90.00
_cell.angle_beta   90.00
_cell.angle_gamma   90.00
#
_symmetry.space_group_name_H-M   'P 1'
#
loop_
_entity.id
_entity.type
_entity.pdbx_description
1 polymer ?
#
loop_
_entity_poly.entity_id
_entity_poly.type
_entity_poly.pdbx_seq_one_letter_code
_entity_poly.pdbx_strand_id
1 'polypeptide(L)'
;MAFAHRSVRVLLAAALAGSMFSGAFALGGGADSKGRIGNLEIKGAPPARSSPMSFFGAKSGSTLRELVDAIDSAVDRDDVAAVLIRLKDAKLTMSQTEELGAAIKRVRAKGKRVSVFSESYDATDLLLGSYADEIIIQKAGPVSLPGMHMEEMFLADTLGWAGLKADLVQIGEYKGANEQMTRSSPSKPWSENIDQLLDSLYANQRAVIKEGRSMDDAKLDAAMKKAWMADSEDAISVGLVDSQLDLPDLLKHVASKSGLDSQKTVNLVAARDEVDLASANPFTILSTIMKPQKREITQDSIAILHIDGTIVDGDSKAGFSGDRSVGSRTVRNALEDILDEDLVKGVIVRIDSPGGSAVASEVIWQGLKRVAAKKPVWISVGGMAASGGYYIASAGQRAYVNPSSIVGSIGVVGGKISLGGLYDHLKVHVTSRSRGPMAGMFDSTTPWTDEQLGLVRAKMTETFDLFKKRVAEGRHGIDLSKTAGGWLFAGQKSIDLKMADKVGGLRDALDDLSKQLNLETYEVVDYPEPPSFADMIENAFGSAEAPATPSALAELRRIGTSVVGERAWSQISEAMDGLLQLRREPVLLMHPGILIFK
;
A
#
# COMPACT_ATOMS: atom_id res chain seq x y z
N MET A 1 32.49 -36.46 -43.93
CA MET A 1 31.74 -37.14 -45.02
C MET A 1 30.27 -36.92 -44.72
N ALA A 2 29.49 -36.13 -45.48
CA ALA A 2 29.24 -36.14 -46.93
C ALA A 2 28.07 -37.08 -47.33
N PHE A 3 26.86 -36.48 -47.30
CA PHE A 3 25.73 -36.62 -48.25
C PHE A 3 24.90 -37.92 -48.40
N ALA A 4 23.61 -37.65 -48.68
CA ALA A 4 22.60 -38.46 -49.41
C ALA A 4 21.95 -39.67 -48.69
N HIS A 5 20.66 -40.01 -48.92
CA HIS A 5 19.44 -39.21 -49.21
C HIS A 5 18.18 -40.14 -49.20
N ARG A 6 17.02 -39.64 -48.74
CA ARG A 6 15.63 -40.17 -48.98
C ARG A 6 15.30 -41.51 -48.27
N SER A 7 14.09 -41.77 -47.76
CA SER A 7 12.72 -41.37 -48.16
C SER A 7 11.83 -41.16 -46.90
N VAL A 8 10.98 -40.14 -46.71
CA VAL A 8 9.87 -39.52 -47.49
C VAL A 8 8.50 -40.22 -47.27
N ARG A 9 7.49 -39.42 -46.82
CA ARG A 9 6.04 -39.70 -46.59
C ARG A 9 5.71 -40.52 -45.31
N VAL A 10 4.70 -40.24 -44.49
CA VAL A 10 3.62 -39.20 -44.39
C VAL A 10 3.08 -39.24 -42.93
N LEU A 11 2.39 -38.28 -42.27
CA LEU A 11 1.65 -37.05 -42.64
C LEU A 11 1.59 -36.08 -41.42
N LEU A 12 1.83 -34.76 -41.58
CA LEU A 12 1.07 -33.64 -40.95
C LEU A 12 1.64 -32.29 -41.45
N ALA A 13 0.82 -31.48 -42.11
CA ALA A 13 1.21 -30.15 -42.56
C ALA A 13 0.01 -29.18 -42.50
N ALA A 14 0.01 -28.28 -41.51
CA ALA A 14 -0.74 -27.02 -41.50
C ALA A 14 -0.26 -26.16 -40.32
N ALA A 15 -0.26 -24.83 -40.51
CA ALA A 15 -0.13 -23.81 -39.46
C ALA A 15 1.21 -23.72 -38.68
N LEU A 16 2.31 -23.47 -39.39
CA LEU A 16 3.43 -22.66 -38.89
C LEU A 16 4.09 -21.91 -40.07
N ALA A 17 4.36 -20.61 -39.86
CA ALA A 17 4.97 -19.62 -40.76
C ALA A 17 4.03 -18.74 -41.63
N GLY A 18 4.24 -17.42 -41.51
CA GLY A 18 3.58 -16.33 -42.23
C GLY A 18 2.83 -15.38 -41.28
N SER A 19 3.21 -14.12 -41.11
CA SER A 19 4.34 -13.36 -41.67
C SER A 19 4.51 -12.02 -40.93
N MET A 20 5.76 -11.60 -40.66
CA MET A 20 6.04 -10.16 -40.55
C MET A 20 6.02 -9.57 -41.97
N PHE A 21 5.28 -8.48 -42.20
CA PHE A 21 5.74 -7.38 -43.05
C PHE A 21 4.90 -6.11 -42.83
N SER A 22 5.58 -4.97 -42.76
CA SER A 22 5.01 -3.63 -42.71
C SER A 22 4.45 -3.19 -44.06
N GLY A 23 3.32 -2.47 -44.08
CA GLY A 23 2.78 -1.86 -45.29
C GLY A 23 1.70 -0.81 -44.99
N ALA A 24 1.88 0.41 -45.49
CA ALA A 24 0.98 1.54 -45.26
C ALA A 24 -0.17 1.61 -46.30
N PHE A 25 -1.14 2.49 -46.00
CA PHE A 25 -2.27 2.91 -46.84
C PHE A 25 -3.37 1.89 -47.18
N ALA A 26 -4.48 2.03 -46.46
CA ALA A 26 -5.82 1.91 -47.03
C ALA A 26 -6.67 3.12 -46.61
N LEU A 27 -6.74 4.14 -47.47
CA LEU A 27 -7.77 5.18 -47.37
C LEU A 27 -9.10 4.57 -47.80
N GLY A 28 -9.96 4.25 -46.83
CA GLY A 28 -11.32 3.74 -47.05
C GLY A 28 -12.27 4.39 -46.05
N GLY A 29 -12.98 5.43 -46.48
CA GLY A 29 -13.82 6.25 -45.59
C GLY A 29 -15.01 5.47 -45.02
N GLY A 30 -15.15 5.53 -43.70
CA GLY A 30 -16.23 4.86 -42.94
C GLY A 30 -16.13 5.18 -41.46
N ALA A 31 -16.09 6.47 -41.12
CA ALA A 31 -15.89 6.93 -39.74
C ALA A 31 -17.12 6.63 -38.88
N ASP A 32 -17.06 5.56 -38.08
CA ASP A 32 -17.91 5.42 -36.89
C ASP A 32 -17.36 6.34 -35.78
N SER A 33 -17.52 7.66 -35.99
CA SER A 33 -16.87 8.74 -35.25
C SER A 33 -17.45 8.98 -33.85
N LYS A 34 -17.97 7.94 -33.20
CA LYS A 34 -18.57 8.00 -31.87
C LYS A 34 -17.71 7.18 -30.90
N GLY A 35 -16.87 7.90 -30.15
CA GLY A 35 -16.03 7.33 -29.10
C GLY A 35 -16.84 6.63 -28.00
N ARG A 36 -16.14 5.86 -27.18
CA ARG A 36 -16.72 5.04 -26.11
C ARG A 36 -16.63 5.75 -24.77
N ILE A 37 -17.49 5.33 -23.84
CA ILE A 37 -17.34 5.62 -22.41
C ILE A 37 -16.37 4.59 -21.82
N GLY A 38 -15.24 5.06 -21.31
CA GLY A 38 -14.30 4.27 -20.52
C GLY A 38 -14.84 4.09 -19.09
N ASN A 39 -15.31 2.89 -18.76
CA ASN A 39 -15.84 2.56 -17.43
C ASN A 39 -14.74 2.00 -16.53
N LEU A 40 -14.73 2.40 -15.26
CA LEU A 40 -13.87 1.86 -14.21
C LEU A 40 -14.65 1.73 -12.90
N GLU A 41 -14.41 0.66 -12.15
CA GLU A 41 -15.02 0.45 -10.83
C GLU A 41 -13.94 0.30 -9.75
N ILE A 42 -13.99 1.14 -8.71
CA ILE A 42 -13.14 1.05 -7.53
C ILE A 42 -13.90 0.29 -6.43
N LYS A 43 -13.30 -0.76 -5.88
CA LYS A 43 -13.95 -1.69 -4.92
C LYS A 43 -13.09 -1.92 -3.69
N GLY A 44 -13.63 -1.65 -2.50
CA GLY A 44 -12.91 -1.80 -1.25
C GLY A 44 -11.67 -0.91 -1.17
N ALA A 45 -10.70 -1.33 -0.36
CA ALA A 45 -9.38 -0.70 -0.30
C ALA A 45 -8.47 -1.28 -1.41
N PRO A 46 -7.92 -0.46 -2.33
CA PRO A 46 -6.96 -0.93 -3.31
C PRO A 46 -5.69 -1.43 -2.62
N PRO A 47 -5.26 -2.69 -2.83
CA PRO A 47 -4.04 -3.20 -2.22
C PRO A 47 -2.79 -2.56 -2.86
N ALA A 48 -1.70 -2.45 -2.09
CA ALA A 48 -0.43 -1.92 -2.59
C ALA A 48 0.25 -2.82 -3.64
N ARG A 49 -0.03 -4.13 -3.59
CA ARG A 49 0.48 -5.17 -4.51
C ARG A 49 -0.61 -6.18 -4.83
N SER A 50 -0.53 -6.81 -6.00
CA SER A 50 -1.42 -7.90 -6.38
C SER A 50 -1.25 -9.09 -5.43
N SER A 51 -2.36 -9.76 -5.10
CA SER A 51 -2.34 -10.97 -4.28
C SER A 51 -1.97 -12.18 -5.15
N PRO A 52 -1.11 -13.11 -4.68
CA PRO A 52 -0.88 -14.39 -5.34
C PRO A 52 -2.18 -15.17 -5.62
N MET A 53 -3.19 -14.97 -4.76
CA MET A 53 -4.51 -15.59 -4.92
C MET A 53 -5.32 -15.03 -6.08
N SER A 54 -4.95 -13.89 -6.67
CA SER A 54 -5.66 -13.32 -7.82
C SER A 54 -5.57 -14.20 -9.06
N PHE A 55 -4.54 -15.04 -9.15
CA PHE A 55 -4.38 -16.03 -10.21
C PHE A 55 -5.44 -17.15 -10.13
N PHE A 56 -5.96 -17.41 -8.93
CA PHE A 56 -6.90 -18.48 -8.63
C PHE A 56 -8.37 -17.99 -8.62
N GLY A 57 -8.70 -16.94 -9.36
CA GLY A 57 -10.06 -16.37 -9.43
C GLY A 57 -10.56 -15.71 -8.14
N ALA A 58 -9.73 -15.62 -7.10
CA ALA A 58 -10.05 -14.84 -5.91
C ALA A 58 -10.12 -13.36 -6.31
N LYS A 59 -11.28 -12.73 -6.08
CA LYS A 59 -11.54 -11.31 -6.40
C LYS A 59 -10.78 -10.34 -5.49
N SER A 60 -9.46 -10.38 -5.52
CA SER A 60 -8.64 -9.25 -5.08
C SER A 60 -8.98 -8.04 -5.95
N GLY A 61 -9.31 -6.90 -5.33
CA GLY A 61 -9.48 -5.66 -6.07
C GLY A 61 -8.21 -5.26 -6.84
N SER A 62 -8.36 -4.42 -7.86
CA SER A 62 -7.23 -3.81 -8.56
C SER A 62 -6.38 -3.00 -7.57
N THR A 63 -5.07 -3.11 -7.71
CA THR A 63 -4.09 -2.28 -6.99
C THR A 63 -4.28 -0.80 -7.34
N LEU A 64 -3.78 0.10 -6.47
CA LEU A 64 -3.77 1.53 -6.78
C LEU A 64 -3.09 1.83 -8.13
N ARG A 65 -1.97 1.15 -8.42
CA ARG A 65 -1.23 1.30 -9.67
C ARG A 65 -2.07 0.91 -10.89
N GLU A 66 -2.71 -0.26 -10.86
CA GLU A 66 -3.61 -0.69 -11.94
C GLU A 66 -4.79 0.27 -12.15
N LEU A 67 -5.32 0.88 -11.09
CA LEU A 67 -6.40 1.88 -11.20
C LEU A 67 -5.90 3.20 -11.81
N VAL A 68 -4.73 3.70 -11.38
CA VAL A 68 -4.09 4.90 -11.93
C VAL A 68 -3.73 4.70 -13.40
N ASP A 69 -3.05 3.59 -13.74
CA ASP A 69 -2.66 3.26 -15.11
C ASP A 69 -3.90 3.03 -16.01
N ALA A 70 -5.00 2.48 -15.48
CA ALA A 70 -6.26 2.34 -16.21
C ALA A 70 -6.89 3.71 -16.55
N ILE A 71 -6.91 4.66 -15.60
CA ILE A 71 -7.38 6.03 -15.85
C ILE A 71 -6.43 6.73 -16.84
N ASP A 72 -5.12 6.65 -16.62
CA ASP A 72 -4.13 7.26 -17.52
C ASP A 72 -4.16 6.66 -18.94
N SER A 73 -4.52 5.38 -19.10
CA SER A 73 -4.71 4.78 -20.45
C SER A 73 -5.77 5.51 -21.28
N ALA A 74 -6.74 6.18 -20.65
CA ALA A 74 -7.74 6.97 -21.35
C ALA A 74 -7.17 8.26 -21.97
N VAL A 75 -5.97 8.70 -21.59
CA VAL A 75 -5.28 9.88 -22.15
C VAL A 75 -5.01 9.69 -23.64
N ASP A 76 -4.38 8.58 -24.03
CA ASP A 76 -3.89 8.33 -25.40
C ASP A 76 -4.81 7.43 -26.24
N ARG A 77 -5.94 7.00 -25.67
CA ARG A 77 -6.95 6.18 -26.35
C ARG A 77 -7.98 7.00 -27.12
N ASP A 78 -7.78 7.18 -28.43
CA ASP A 78 -8.73 7.87 -29.32
C ASP A 78 -10.14 7.23 -29.33
N ASP A 79 -10.23 5.94 -28.99
CA ASP A 79 -11.50 5.22 -28.89
C ASP A 79 -12.32 5.56 -27.63
N VAL A 80 -11.72 6.28 -26.66
CA VAL A 80 -12.36 6.71 -25.40
C VAL A 80 -12.54 8.23 -25.42
N ALA A 81 -13.80 8.68 -25.36
CA ALA A 81 -14.18 10.10 -25.42
C ALA A 81 -14.64 10.67 -24.06
N ALA A 82 -15.09 9.81 -23.15
CA ALA A 82 -15.45 10.16 -21.78
C ALA A 82 -15.08 9.01 -20.82
N VAL A 83 -14.88 9.32 -19.54
CA VAL A 83 -14.57 8.33 -18.49
C VAL A 83 -15.63 8.39 -17.40
N LEU A 84 -16.11 7.21 -16.97
CA LEU A 84 -17.00 7.03 -15.83
C LEU A 84 -16.30 6.18 -14.77
N ILE A 85 -16.07 6.76 -13.60
CA ILE A 85 -15.53 6.09 -12.42
C ILE A 85 -16.71 5.82 -11.47
N ARG A 86 -16.99 4.55 -11.18
CA ARG A 86 -17.91 4.16 -10.10
C ARG A 86 -17.13 3.77 -8.84
N LEU A 87 -17.43 4.44 -7.74
CA LEU A 87 -17.01 4.03 -6.41
C LEU A 87 -18.03 3.01 -5.91
N LYS A 88 -17.58 1.81 -5.54
CA LYS A 88 -18.45 0.74 -5.04
C LYS A 88 -17.85 0.19 -3.76
N ASP A 89 -18.33 0.69 -2.63
CA ASP A 89 -17.74 0.42 -1.31
C ASP A 89 -16.23 0.74 -1.28
N ALA A 90 -15.82 1.81 -2.00
CA ALA A 90 -14.42 2.22 -2.07
C ALA A 90 -13.92 2.65 -0.68
N LYS A 91 -12.66 2.33 -0.36
CA LYS A 91 -12.02 2.69 0.91
C LYS A 91 -10.64 3.25 0.62
N LEU A 92 -10.63 4.51 0.17
CA LEU A 92 -9.42 5.20 -0.25
C LEU A 92 -8.80 5.97 0.91
N THR A 93 -7.48 5.97 1.01
CA THR A 93 -6.76 6.96 1.84
C THR A 93 -6.62 8.28 1.09
N MET A 94 -6.39 9.39 1.79
CA MET A 94 -6.21 10.71 1.13
C MET A 94 -5.11 10.66 0.04
N SER A 95 -3.98 10.02 0.31
CA SER A 95 -2.90 9.84 -0.68
C SER A 95 -3.32 9.02 -1.90
N GLN A 96 -4.16 7.99 -1.73
CA GLN A 96 -4.71 7.20 -2.85
C GLN A 96 -5.68 8.04 -3.69
N THR A 97 -6.54 8.82 -3.04
CA THR A 97 -7.45 9.77 -3.70
C THR A 97 -6.68 10.85 -4.47
N GLU A 98 -5.55 11.33 -3.95
CA GLU A 98 -4.69 12.31 -4.62
C GLU A 98 -4.00 11.72 -5.87
N GLU A 99 -3.53 10.47 -5.82
CA GLU A 99 -2.93 9.81 -7.00
C GLU A 99 -3.96 9.51 -8.10
N LEU A 100 -5.18 9.07 -7.72
CA LEU A 100 -6.30 8.91 -8.65
C LEU A 100 -6.76 10.26 -9.21
N GLY A 101 -6.83 11.29 -8.37
CA GLY A 101 -7.17 12.66 -8.75
C GLY A 101 -6.18 13.28 -9.74
N ALA A 102 -4.88 12.98 -9.59
CA ALA A 102 -3.85 13.37 -10.54
C ALA A 102 -4.06 12.70 -11.92
N ALA A 103 -4.43 11.42 -11.96
CA ALA A 103 -4.79 10.73 -13.21
C ALA A 103 -6.05 11.32 -13.86
N ILE A 104 -7.09 11.64 -13.07
CA ILE A 104 -8.28 12.34 -13.54
C ILE A 104 -7.91 13.70 -14.15
N LYS A 105 -7.06 14.50 -13.49
CA LYS A 105 -6.57 15.78 -14.05
C LYS A 105 -5.84 15.60 -15.38
N ARG A 106 -5.05 14.53 -15.56
CA ARG A 106 -4.38 14.21 -16.84
C ARG A 106 -5.37 13.87 -17.96
N VAL A 107 -6.42 13.09 -17.68
CA VAL A 107 -7.50 12.77 -18.64
C VAL A 107 -8.27 14.04 -19.03
N ARG A 108 -8.64 14.87 -18.06
CA ARG A 108 -9.35 16.15 -18.30
C ARG A 108 -8.51 17.14 -19.12
N ALA A 109 -7.19 17.15 -18.93
CA ALA A 109 -6.28 17.99 -19.72
C ALA A 109 -6.25 17.61 -21.22
N LYS A 110 -6.70 16.42 -21.62
CA LYS A 110 -6.94 16.03 -23.03
C LYS A 110 -8.35 16.39 -23.53
N GLY A 111 -9.16 17.10 -22.74
CA GLY A 111 -10.54 17.46 -23.09
C GLY A 111 -11.55 16.31 -22.96
N LYS A 112 -11.17 15.18 -22.36
CA LYS A 112 -12.07 14.04 -22.13
C LYS A 112 -12.81 14.24 -20.82
N ARG A 113 -14.15 14.23 -20.89
CA ARG A 113 -15.03 14.46 -19.72
C ARG A 113 -14.92 13.29 -18.75
N VAL A 114 -14.74 13.58 -17.46
CA VAL A 114 -14.73 12.56 -16.39
C VAL A 114 -15.92 12.76 -15.46
N SER A 115 -16.68 11.69 -15.23
CA SER A 115 -17.77 11.64 -14.24
C SER A 115 -17.46 10.64 -13.15
N VAL A 116 -17.77 10.97 -11.90
CA VAL A 116 -17.69 10.06 -10.75
C VAL A 116 -19.11 9.76 -10.27
N PHE A 117 -19.40 8.48 -10.00
CA PHE A 117 -20.66 8.02 -9.41
C PHE A 117 -20.40 7.21 -8.14
N SER A 118 -21.26 7.42 -7.13
CA SER A 118 -21.30 6.60 -5.91
C SER A 118 -22.73 6.57 -5.33
N GLU A 119 -23.07 5.49 -4.64
CA GLU A 119 -24.32 5.37 -3.88
C GLU A 119 -24.34 6.28 -2.62
N SER A 120 -23.17 6.65 -2.10
CA SER A 120 -22.97 7.60 -1.00
C SER A 120 -21.66 8.35 -1.19
N TYR A 121 -21.54 9.55 -0.61
CA TYR A 121 -20.29 10.32 -0.66
C TYR A 121 -19.79 10.68 0.74
N ASP A 122 -18.62 10.18 1.10
CA ASP A 122 -17.85 10.68 2.25
C ASP A 122 -16.85 11.78 1.85
N ALA A 123 -16.05 12.22 2.82
CA ALA A 123 -15.05 13.28 2.62
C ALA A 123 -13.90 12.91 1.67
N THR A 124 -13.61 11.62 1.47
CA THR A 124 -12.65 11.11 0.47
C THR A 124 -13.28 10.95 -0.90
N ASP A 125 -14.55 10.53 -0.97
CA ASP A 125 -15.29 10.43 -2.23
C ASP A 125 -15.54 11.82 -2.85
N LEU A 126 -15.92 12.81 -2.04
CA LEU A 126 -16.09 14.20 -2.48
C LEU A 126 -14.78 14.83 -2.92
N LEU A 127 -13.67 14.49 -2.25
CA LEU A 127 -12.34 14.91 -2.65
C LEU A 127 -11.98 14.33 -4.03
N LEU A 128 -12.23 13.03 -4.25
CA LEU A 128 -12.02 12.38 -5.55
C LEU A 128 -12.91 12.98 -6.65
N GLY A 129 -14.20 13.15 -6.36
CA GLY A 129 -15.17 13.77 -7.25
C GLY A 129 -14.80 15.20 -7.63
N SER A 130 -14.16 15.96 -6.74
CA SER A 130 -13.70 17.33 -7.00
C SER A 130 -12.55 17.39 -8.04
N TYR A 131 -11.89 16.29 -8.36
CA TYR A 131 -10.97 16.22 -9.50
C TYR A 131 -11.69 16.07 -10.85
N ALA A 132 -12.96 15.63 -10.87
CA ALA A 132 -13.72 15.31 -12.08
C ALA A 132 -14.47 16.53 -12.67
N ASP A 133 -15.20 16.32 -13.78
CA ASP A 133 -16.10 17.33 -14.38
C ASP A 133 -17.54 17.24 -13.87
N GLU A 134 -17.91 16.12 -13.24
CA GLU A 134 -19.27 15.86 -12.76
C GLU A 134 -19.28 14.82 -11.63
N ILE A 135 -19.86 15.21 -10.49
CA ILE A 135 -20.13 14.36 -9.34
C ILE A 135 -21.60 13.96 -9.39
N ILE A 136 -21.85 12.66 -9.51
CA ILE A 136 -23.19 12.08 -9.63
C ILE A 136 -23.41 11.18 -8.40
N ILE A 137 -24.57 11.31 -7.76
CA ILE A 137 -24.96 10.47 -6.62
C ILE A 137 -26.21 9.65 -6.94
N GLN A 138 -26.34 8.49 -6.29
CA GLN A 138 -27.63 7.80 -6.21
C GLN A 138 -28.71 8.73 -5.62
N LYS A 139 -29.92 8.69 -6.17
CA LYS A 139 -31.05 9.47 -5.64
C LYS A 139 -31.34 9.11 -4.18
N ALA A 140 -31.44 10.11 -3.32
CA ALA A 140 -31.52 10.01 -1.85
C ALA A 140 -30.30 9.32 -1.19
N GLY A 141 -29.15 9.28 -1.88
CA GLY A 141 -27.88 8.81 -1.33
C GLY A 141 -27.34 9.79 -0.28
N PRO A 142 -26.72 9.30 0.81
CA PRO A 142 -26.21 10.14 1.89
C PRO A 142 -24.89 10.80 1.51
N VAL A 143 -24.67 12.01 2.04
CA VAL A 143 -23.45 12.82 1.85
C VAL A 143 -22.94 13.31 3.21
N SER A 144 -21.64 13.09 3.48
CA SER A 144 -20.98 13.55 4.70
C SER A 144 -19.63 14.21 4.43
N LEU A 145 -19.52 15.50 4.76
CA LEU A 145 -18.29 16.31 4.77
C LEU A 145 -18.18 17.06 6.12
N PRO A 146 -17.96 16.34 7.24
CA PRO A 146 -17.99 16.91 8.58
C PRO A 146 -16.80 17.84 8.90
N GLY A 147 -15.69 17.68 8.16
CA GLY A 147 -14.39 18.26 8.48
C GLY A 147 -13.43 17.24 9.06
N MET A 148 -12.34 17.74 9.67
CA MET A 148 -11.31 16.91 10.29
C MET A 148 -11.42 16.99 11.82
N HIS A 149 -11.42 15.84 12.48
CA HIS A 149 -11.43 15.70 13.93
C HIS A 149 -10.40 14.64 14.33
N MET A 150 -9.67 14.85 15.42
CA MET A 150 -8.70 13.91 15.94
C MET A 150 -8.73 13.92 17.47
N GLU A 151 -8.66 12.75 18.08
CA GLU A 151 -8.57 12.56 19.52
C GLU A 151 -7.35 11.71 19.86
N GLU A 152 -6.68 12.06 20.96
CA GLU A 152 -5.55 11.31 21.50
C GLU A 152 -5.88 10.84 22.92
N MET A 153 -5.70 9.54 23.18
CA MET A 153 -5.89 8.97 24.50
C MET A 153 -4.58 9.04 25.30
N PHE A 154 -4.65 9.60 26.50
CA PHE A 154 -3.53 9.68 27.43
C PHE A 154 -3.77 8.72 28.61
N LEU A 155 -2.94 7.68 28.70
CA LEU A 155 -3.14 6.50 29.53
C LEU A 155 -2.22 6.45 30.76
N ALA A 156 -1.38 7.46 31.00
CA ALA A 156 -0.40 7.41 32.10
C ALA A 156 -1.06 7.19 33.48
N ASP A 157 -2.18 7.85 33.76
CA ASP A 157 -2.93 7.66 35.00
C ASP A 157 -3.57 6.28 35.08
N THR A 158 -4.06 5.73 33.96
CA THR A 158 -4.61 4.37 33.87
C THR A 158 -3.52 3.31 34.09
N LEU A 159 -2.34 3.51 33.51
CA LEU A 159 -1.17 2.64 33.69
C LEU A 159 -0.70 2.68 35.16
N GLY A 160 -0.58 3.89 35.73
CA GLY A 160 -0.23 4.09 37.13
C GLY A 160 -1.23 3.44 38.10
N TRP A 161 -2.54 3.63 37.87
CA TRP A 161 -3.61 2.97 38.63
C TRP A 161 -3.51 1.44 38.58
N ALA A 162 -3.24 0.87 37.41
CA ALA A 162 -3.09 -0.58 37.25
C ALA A 162 -1.78 -1.13 37.84
N GLY A 163 -0.84 -0.27 38.26
CA GLY A 163 0.45 -0.64 38.84
C GLY A 163 1.57 -0.84 37.80
N LEU A 164 1.41 -0.28 36.60
CA LEU A 164 2.43 -0.28 35.54
C LEU A 164 3.20 1.05 35.56
N LYS A 165 4.51 1.01 35.27
CA LYS A 165 5.33 2.22 35.06
C LYS A 165 5.97 2.20 33.68
N ALA A 166 5.66 3.19 32.85
CA ALA A 166 6.24 3.36 31.53
C ALA A 166 7.58 4.13 31.61
N ASP A 167 8.70 3.41 31.66
CA ASP A 167 10.05 3.96 31.56
C ASP A 167 10.40 4.18 30.08
N LEU A 168 9.74 5.16 29.44
CA LEU A 168 9.94 5.51 28.04
C LEU A 168 10.75 6.80 27.89
N VAL A 169 11.76 6.78 27.03
CA VAL A 169 12.62 7.91 26.68
C VAL A 169 12.27 8.38 25.27
N GLN A 170 12.29 9.70 25.05
CA GLN A 170 12.28 10.32 23.73
C GLN A 170 13.53 11.19 23.55
N ILE A 171 14.10 11.19 22.34
CA ILE A 171 15.14 12.12 21.89
C ILE A 171 14.54 12.91 20.73
N GLY A 172 14.32 14.20 21.00
CA GLY A 172 13.58 15.13 20.14
C GLY A 172 12.43 15.77 20.91
N GLU A 173 12.40 17.10 20.92
CA GLU A 173 11.42 17.90 21.67
C GLU A 173 9.98 17.66 21.20
N TYR A 174 9.78 17.51 19.89
CA TYR A 174 8.51 17.30 19.21
C TYR A 174 8.17 15.80 19.01
N LYS A 175 8.95 14.87 19.59
CA LYS A 175 8.82 13.41 19.42
C LYS A 175 7.86 12.81 20.46
N GLY A 176 6.56 13.09 20.36
CA GLY A 176 5.56 12.75 21.40
C GLY A 176 4.99 11.32 21.38
N ALA A 177 5.53 10.37 20.61
CA ALA A 177 4.92 9.04 20.44
C ALA A 177 4.85 8.17 21.72
N ASN A 178 5.58 8.53 22.78
CA ASN A 178 5.49 7.94 24.12
C ASN A 178 4.57 8.72 25.08
N GLU A 179 4.12 9.93 24.72
CA GLU A 179 3.39 10.81 25.63
C GLU A 179 2.04 10.22 26.04
N GLN A 180 1.35 9.55 25.12
CA GLN A 180 0.11 8.80 25.40
C GLN A 180 0.29 7.72 26.50
N MET A 181 1.51 7.27 26.80
CA MET A 181 1.81 6.30 27.86
C MET A 181 2.52 6.92 29.08
N THR A 182 3.00 8.16 28.99
CA THR A 182 3.86 8.79 30.01
C THR A 182 3.32 10.12 30.55
N ARG A 183 2.25 10.64 29.97
CA ARG A 183 1.56 11.87 30.37
C ARG A 183 0.06 11.65 30.42
N SER A 184 -0.65 12.52 31.14
CA SER A 184 -2.13 12.61 31.17
C SER A 184 -2.68 13.61 30.15
N SER A 185 -1.81 14.35 29.47
CA SER A 185 -2.13 15.38 28.48
C SER A 185 -0.90 15.67 27.60
N PRO A 186 -1.08 16.20 26.37
CA PRO A 186 0.04 16.47 25.48
C PRO A 186 1.00 17.51 26.06
N SER A 187 2.27 17.39 25.72
CA SER A 187 3.25 18.46 25.90
C SER A 187 2.99 19.59 24.90
N LYS A 188 3.39 20.82 25.25
CA LYS A 188 3.26 21.98 24.34
C LYS A 188 3.93 21.73 22.97
N PRO A 189 5.15 21.17 22.89
CA PRO A 189 5.74 20.78 21.60
C PRO A 189 4.91 19.73 20.84
N TRP A 190 4.36 18.72 21.52
CA TRP A 190 3.53 17.72 20.83
C TRP A 190 2.25 18.33 20.25
N SER A 191 1.54 19.18 21.02
CA SER A 191 0.41 19.97 20.51
C SER A 191 0.82 20.82 19.30
N GLU A 192 1.90 21.60 19.39
CA GLU A 192 2.41 22.41 18.27
C GLU A 192 2.71 21.58 17.01
N ASN A 193 3.21 20.35 17.16
CA ASN A 193 3.49 19.43 16.05
C ASN A 193 2.22 18.92 15.39
N ILE A 194 1.23 18.55 16.18
CA ILE A 194 -0.03 17.98 15.74
C ILE A 194 -0.97 19.05 15.15
N ASP A 195 -1.09 20.21 15.79
CA ASP A 195 -1.95 21.31 15.34
C ASP A 195 -1.55 21.75 13.91
N GLN A 196 -0.25 22.03 13.66
CA GLN A 196 0.21 22.43 12.32
C GLN A 196 0.11 21.31 11.28
N LEU A 197 0.11 20.04 11.70
CA LEU A 197 -0.08 18.90 10.81
C LEU A 197 -1.54 18.81 10.37
N LEU A 198 -2.48 18.92 11.32
CA LEU A 198 -3.91 18.96 11.07
C LEU A 198 -4.29 20.15 10.19
N ASP A 199 -3.77 21.35 10.49
CA ASP A 199 -3.93 22.55 9.65
C ASP A 199 -3.50 22.29 8.20
N SER A 200 -2.32 21.66 8.02
CA SER A 200 -1.79 21.35 6.69
C SER A 200 -2.66 20.35 5.93
N LEU A 201 -3.05 19.25 6.58
CA LEU A 201 -3.89 18.21 5.98
C LEU A 201 -5.29 18.74 5.64
N TYR A 202 -5.91 19.52 6.53
CA TYR A 202 -7.21 20.12 6.32
C TYR A 202 -7.18 21.20 5.22
N ALA A 203 -6.13 22.03 5.18
CA ALA A 203 -5.94 23.01 4.10
C ALA A 203 -5.80 22.34 2.72
N ASN A 204 -5.07 21.22 2.63
CA ASN A 204 -4.90 20.47 1.38
C ASN A 204 -6.24 19.88 0.90
N GLN A 205 -7.01 19.25 1.79
CA GLN A 205 -8.35 18.73 1.47
C GLN A 205 -9.28 19.86 0.98
N ARG A 206 -9.33 20.98 1.70
CA ARG A 206 -10.15 22.15 1.32
C ARG A 206 -9.73 22.74 -0.01
N ALA A 207 -8.44 22.82 -0.32
CA ALA A 207 -7.94 23.42 -1.55
C ALA A 207 -8.51 22.73 -2.80
N VAL A 208 -8.48 21.39 -2.81
CA VAL A 208 -9.00 20.58 -3.92
C VAL A 208 -10.52 20.71 -4.05
N ILE A 209 -11.28 20.67 -2.94
CA ILE A 209 -12.73 20.83 -2.99
C ILE A 209 -13.11 22.25 -3.45
N LYS A 210 -12.40 23.30 -2.99
CA LYS A 210 -12.61 24.67 -3.45
C LYS A 210 -12.33 24.85 -4.94
N GLU A 211 -11.23 24.28 -5.45
CA GLU A 211 -10.88 24.28 -6.88
C GLU A 211 -11.96 23.55 -7.69
N GLY A 212 -12.26 22.29 -7.35
CA GLY A 212 -13.16 21.43 -8.09
C GLY A 212 -14.63 21.88 -8.08
N ARG A 213 -15.07 22.48 -6.98
CA ARG A 213 -16.46 22.94 -6.78
C ARG A 213 -16.65 24.45 -6.95
N SER A 214 -15.61 25.18 -7.35
CA SER A 214 -15.62 26.65 -7.52
C SER A 214 -16.11 27.41 -6.26
N MET A 215 -15.64 26.98 -5.09
CA MET A 215 -16.02 27.54 -3.78
C MET A 215 -14.92 28.42 -3.20
N ASP A 216 -15.33 29.47 -2.50
CA ASP A 216 -14.48 30.17 -1.51
C ASP A 216 -14.64 29.50 -0.13
N ASP A 217 -13.82 29.92 0.85
CA ASP A 217 -13.86 29.34 2.19
C ASP A 217 -15.20 29.51 2.91
N ALA A 218 -15.88 30.65 2.73
CA ALA A 218 -17.18 30.89 3.36
C ALA A 218 -18.28 30.00 2.78
N LYS A 219 -18.27 29.76 1.47
CA LYS A 219 -19.17 28.78 0.82
C LYS A 219 -18.88 27.36 1.27
N LEU A 220 -17.61 26.96 1.33
CA LEU A 220 -17.26 25.60 1.78
C LEU A 220 -17.66 25.40 3.25
N ASP A 221 -17.45 26.37 4.13
CA ASP A 221 -17.89 26.30 5.53
C ASP A 221 -19.41 26.21 5.67
N ALA A 222 -20.16 26.91 4.83
CA ALA A 222 -21.62 26.82 4.78
C ALA A 222 -22.09 25.44 4.25
N ALA A 223 -21.40 24.92 3.22
CA ALA A 223 -21.68 23.61 2.65
C ALA A 223 -21.41 22.48 3.67
N MET A 224 -20.27 22.51 4.36
CA MET A 224 -19.89 21.54 5.40
C MET A 224 -20.87 21.52 6.57
N LYS A 225 -21.35 22.68 7.03
CA LYS A 225 -22.39 22.78 8.07
C LYS A 225 -23.70 22.10 7.69
N LYS A 226 -24.04 22.07 6.40
CA LYS A 226 -25.21 21.35 5.89
C LYS A 226 -24.90 19.86 5.66
N ALA A 227 -23.70 19.56 5.18
CA ALA A 227 -23.24 18.23 4.80
C ALA A 227 -22.73 17.36 5.97
N TRP A 228 -23.17 17.56 7.21
CA TRP A 228 -22.82 16.63 8.30
C TRP A 228 -23.53 15.26 8.12
N MET A 229 -24.82 15.29 7.76
CA MET A 229 -25.66 14.13 7.42
C MET A 229 -26.67 14.53 6.32
N ALA A 230 -26.18 15.06 5.20
CA ALA A 230 -27.02 15.51 4.10
C ALA A 230 -27.53 14.33 3.26
N ASP A 231 -28.61 14.56 2.52
CA ASP A 231 -28.95 13.76 1.35
C ASP A 231 -28.42 14.40 0.05
N SER A 232 -28.76 13.78 -1.06
CA SER A 232 -28.40 14.23 -2.40
C SER A 232 -29.00 15.58 -2.80
N GLU A 233 -30.19 15.96 -2.32
CA GLU A 233 -30.80 17.27 -2.59
C GLU A 233 -30.10 18.37 -1.80
N ASP A 234 -29.79 18.09 -0.54
CA ASP A 234 -29.00 18.97 0.31
C ASP A 234 -27.60 19.21 -0.26
N ALA A 235 -26.89 18.17 -0.68
CA ALA A 235 -25.55 18.28 -1.27
C ALA A 235 -25.52 19.04 -2.61
N ILE A 236 -26.53 18.87 -3.46
CA ILE A 236 -26.71 19.65 -4.70
C ILE A 236 -27.02 21.11 -4.37
N SER A 237 -27.87 21.39 -3.37
CA SER A 237 -28.26 22.76 -3.00
C SER A 237 -27.09 23.63 -2.52
N VAL A 238 -26.03 23.01 -2.00
CA VAL A 238 -24.77 23.69 -1.59
C VAL A 238 -23.64 23.53 -2.60
N GLY A 239 -23.86 22.86 -3.74
CA GLY A 239 -22.90 22.71 -4.82
C GLY A 239 -21.80 21.66 -4.60
N LEU A 240 -21.90 20.79 -3.59
CA LEU A 240 -20.93 19.71 -3.36
C LEU A 240 -21.08 18.56 -4.37
N VAL A 241 -22.29 18.38 -4.93
CA VAL A 241 -22.63 17.35 -5.93
C VAL A 241 -23.35 18.03 -7.11
N ASP A 242 -23.20 17.51 -8.34
CA ASP A 242 -23.79 18.12 -9.54
C ASP A 242 -25.19 17.58 -9.88
N SER A 243 -25.42 16.28 -9.66
CA SER A 243 -26.70 15.64 -10.03
C SER A 243 -26.98 14.37 -9.23
N GLN A 244 -28.27 14.03 -9.15
CA GLN A 244 -28.77 12.78 -8.56
C GLN A 244 -29.56 11.98 -9.59
N LEU A 245 -29.36 10.66 -9.65
CA LEU A 245 -30.09 9.74 -10.51
C LEU A 245 -30.12 8.33 -9.92
N ASP A 246 -30.86 7.41 -10.55
CA ASP A 246 -30.79 5.97 -10.21
C ASP A 246 -29.76 5.28 -11.13
N LEU A 247 -28.97 4.35 -10.57
CA LEU A 247 -27.86 3.67 -11.27
C LEU A 247 -28.19 3.14 -12.69
N PRO A 248 -29.40 2.59 -12.99
CA PRO A 248 -29.75 2.13 -14.35
C PRO A 248 -29.74 3.24 -15.43
N ASP A 249 -29.85 4.51 -15.05
CA ASP A 249 -29.83 5.66 -15.97
C ASP A 249 -28.46 6.33 -16.10
N LEU A 250 -27.48 5.95 -15.26
CA LEU A 250 -26.14 6.53 -15.22
C LEU A 250 -25.43 6.56 -16.58
N LEU A 251 -25.40 5.44 -17.30
CA LEU A 251 -24.76 5.37 -18.62
C LEU A 251 -25.49 6.23 -19.67
N LYS A 252 -26.82 6.38 -19.57
CA LYS A 252 -27.60 7.25 -20.46
C LYS A 252 -27.28 8.71 -20.19
N HIS A 253 -27.18 9.10 -18.92
CA HIS A 253 -26.79 10.44 -18.48
C HIS A 253 -25.40 10.81 -19.01
N VAL A 254 -24.37 10.01 -18.71
CA VAL A 254 -22.98 10.26 -19.15
C VAL A 254 -22.87 10.29 -20.68
N ALA A 255 -23.57 9.37 -21.38
CA ALA A 255 -23.63 9.38 -22.84
C ALA A 255 -24.24 10.68 -23.38
N SER A 256 -25.38 11.12 -22.83
CA SER A 256 -26.06 12.35 -23.26
C SER A 256 -25.20 13.61 -23.06
N LYS A 257 -24.48 13.70 -21.95
CA LYS A 257 -23.55 14.81 -21.64
C LYS A 257 -22.33 14.85 -22.56
N SER A 258 -22.00 13.72 -23.19
CA SER A 258 -20.78 13.54 -23.99
C SER A 258 -21.07 13.35 -25.50
N GLY A 259 -22.34 13.37 -25.92
CA GLY A 259 -22.75 13.12 -27.31
C GLY A 259 -22.58 11.68 -27.79
N LEU A 260 -22.46 10.72 -26.88
CA LEU A 260 -22.13 9.32 -27.16
C LEU A 260 -23.37 8.41 -27.15
N ASP A 261 -23.17 7.15 -27.51
CA ASP A 261 -24.15 6.07 -27.35
C ASP A 261 -23.90 5.35 -26.01
N SER A 262 -24.94 5.17 -25.20
CA SER A 262 -24.83 4.52 -23.87
C SER A 262 -24.51 3.02 -23.94
N GLN A 263 -24.69 2.38 -25.11
CA GLN A 263 -24.25 1.00 -25.35
C GLN A 263 -22.75 0.92 -25.69
N LYS A 264 -22.13 2.02 -26.13
CA LYS A 264 -20.71 2.06 -26.52
C LYS A 264 -19.82 2.31 -25.31
N THR A 265 -19.56 1.23 -24.56
CA THR A 265 -18.66 1.25 -23.39
C THR A 265 -17.41 0.40 -23.60
N VAL A 266 -16.39 0.64 -22.79
CA VAL A 266 -15.20 -0.21 -22.68
C VAL A 266 -14.68 -0.17 -21.24
N ASN A 267 -14.31 -1.31 -20.66
CA ASN A 267 -13.67 -1.34 -19.35
C ASN A 267 -12.23 -0.80 -19.49
N LEU A 268 -11.82 0.11 -18.61
CA LEU A 268 -10.46 0.64 -18.56
C LEU A 268 -9.51 -0.28 -17.77
N VAL A 269 -10.02 -1.01 -16.79
CA VAL A 269 -9.24 -2.04 -16.09
C VAL A 269 -9.13 -3.25 -17.00
N ALA A 270 -7.89 -3.65 -17.31
CA ALA A 270 -7.63 -4.84 -18.10
C ALA A 270 -8.25 -6.10 -17.46
N ALA A 271 -8.80 -6.99 -18.29
CA ALA A 271 -9.16 -8.32 -17.82
C ALA A 271 -7.86 -9.05 -17.43
N ARG A 272 -7.85 -9.69 -16.25
CA ARG A 272 -6.77 -10.59 -15.86
C ARG A 272 -7.01 -11.95 -16.50
N ASP A 273 -5.93 -12.61 -16.93
CA ASP A 273 -5.98 -14.00 -17.37
C ASP A 273 -6.24 -14.90 -16.16
N GLU A 274 -7.52 -15.11 -15.83
CA GLU A 274 -7.95 -16.07 -14.81
C GLU A 274 -7.74 -17.49 -15.33
N VAL A 275 -7.05 -18.33 -14.57
CA VAL A 275 -7.06 -19.77 -14.83
C VAL A 275 -8.42 -20.32 -14.41
N ASP A 276 -9.13 -20.92 -15.35
CA ASP A 276 -10.36 -21.65 -15.07
C ASP A 276 -10.06 -22.91 -14.23
N LEU A 277 -10.12 -22.74 -12.92
CA LEU A 277 -9.93 -23.82 -11.94
C LEU A 277 -11.02 -24.90 -12.02
N ALA A 278 -12.16 -24.63 -12.65
CA ALA A 278 -13.23 -25.62 -12.82
C ALA A 278 -12.92 -26.61 -13.97
N SER A 279 -12.07 -26.25 -14.93
CA SER A 279 -11.58 -27.15 -15.98
C SER A 279 -10.12 -27.62 -15.77
N ALA A 280 -9.36 -27.00 -14.87
CA ALA A 280 -8.01 -27.42 -14.53
C ALA A 280 -7.97 -28.79 -13.80
N ASN A 281 -7.07 -29.68 -14.24
CA ASN A 281 -6.78 -30.94 -13.54
C ASN A 281 -6.14 -30.65 -12.15
N PRO A 282 -6.46 -31.41 -11.09
CA PRO A 282 -5.81 -31.27 -9.77
C PRO A 282 -4.27 -31.19 -9.80
N PHE A 283 -3.61 -31.88 -10.73
CA PHE A 283 -2.15 -31.81 -10.90
C PHE A 283 -1.67 -30.45 -11.45
N THR A 284 -2.42 -29.84 -12.38
CA THR A 284 -2.15 -28.46 -12.84
C THR A 284 -2.40 -27.43 -11.75
N ILE A 285 -3.40 -27.62 -10.90
CA ILE A 285 -3.66 -26.74 -9.74
C ILE A 285 -2.50 -26.86 -8.74
N LEU A 286 -2.12 -28.09 -8.35
CA LEU A 286 -1.03 -28.35 -7.41
C LEU A 286 0.32 -27.83 -7.93
N SER A 287 0.67 -28.10 -9.19
CA SER A 287 1.92 -27.62 -9.78
C SER A 287 1.95 -26.10 -9.99
N THR A 288 0.80 -25.45 -10.15
CA THR A 288 0.71 -23.97 -10.14
C THR A 288 0.94 -23.42 -8.74
N ILE A 289 0.29 -24.00 -7.73
CA ILE A 289 0.46 -23.64 -6.31
C ILE A 289 1.91 -23.78 -5.85
N MET A 290 2.59 -24.85 -6.28
CA MET A 290 3.96 -25.18 -5.88
C MET A 290 5.04 -24.52 -6.75
N LYS A 291 4.68 -23.80 -7.84
CA LYS A 291 5.66 -23.09 -8.66
C LYS A 291 6.18 -21.85 -7.91
N PRO A 292 7.49 -21.75 -7.63
CA PRO A 292 8.06 -20.54 -7.05
C PRO A 292 7.80 -19.38 -8.01
N GLN A 293 7.26 -18.28 -7.48
CA GLN A 293 6.82 -17.12 -8.27
C GLN A 293 7.97 -16.20 -8.68
N LYS A 294 9.20 -16.74 -8.85
CA LYS A 294 10.34 -15.94 -9.29
C LYS A 294 10.11 -15.49 -10.72
N ARG A 295 9.81 -14.22 -10.90
CA ARG A 295 9.40 -13.66 -12.19
C ARG A 295 10.65 -13.49 -13.06
N GLU A 296 10.70 -14.21 -14.19
CA GLU A 296 11.76 -13.98 -15.16
C GLU A 296 11.63 -12.57 -15.75
N ILE A 297 12.61 -11.73 -15.49
CA ILE A 297 12.72 -10.40 -16.05
C ILE A 297 13.33 -10.56 -17.44
N THR A 298 12.62 -10.10 -18.48
CA THR A 298 12.98 -10.38 -19.89
C THR A 298 13.33 -9.13 -20.69
N GLN A 299 13.16 -7.95 -20.10
CA GLN A 299 13.43 -6.65 -20.70
C GLN A 299 13.83 -5.61 -19.63
N ASP A 300 14.31 -4.46 -20.08
CA ASP A 300 14.67 -3.34 -19.20
C ASP A 300 13.51 -2.97 -18.26
N SER A 301 13.83 -2.82 -16.97
CA SER A 301 12.84 -2.80 -15.90
C SER A 301 13.12 -1.74 -14.83
N ILE A 302 12.06 -1.26 -14.19
CA ILE A 302 12.12 -0.45 -12.95
C ILE A 302 11.57 -1.28 -11.79
N ALA A 303 12.37 -1.47 -10.76
CA ALA A 303 11.95 -2.17 -9.54
C ALA A 303 11.18 -1.21 -8.60
N ILE A 304 10.06 -1.65 -8.04
CA ILE A 304 9.36 -0.96 -6.95
C ILE A 304 9.61 -1.73 -5.66
N LEU A 305 10.40 -1.17 -4.76
CA LEU A 305 10.67 -1.75 -3.44
C LEU A 305 9.63 -1.25 -2.42
N HIS A 306 8.80 -2.16 -1.91
CA HIS A 306 7.70 -1.83 -0.99
C HIS A 306 8.14 -1.86 0.47
N ILE A 307 8.05 -0.71 1.14
CA ILE A 307 8.25 -0.53 2.58
C ILE A 307 6.89 -0.13 3.19
N ASP A 308 6.03 -1.14 3.34
CA ASP A 308 4.62 -1.03 3.74
C ASP A 308 4.39 -1.69 5.11
N GLY A 309 4.14 -0.85 6.13
CA GLY A 309 3.95 -1.24 7.53
C GLY A 309 5.13 -0.94 8.46
N THR A 310 5.13 -1.54 9.65
CA THR A 310 6.13 -1.28 10.70
C THR A 310 7.47 -1.96 10.38
N ILE A 311 8.57 -1.22 10.50
CA ILE A 311 9.92 -1.71 10.20
C ILE A 311 10.47 -2.54 11.37
N VAL A 312 10.89 -3.77 11.11
CA VAL A 312 11.35 -4.73 12.14
C VAL A 312 12.70 -5.36 11.80
N ASP A 313 13.37 -5.87 12.83
CA ASP A 313 14.59 -6.67 12.67
C ASP A 313 14.26 -8.09 12.20
N GLY A 314 15.10 -8.65 11.33
CA GLY A 314 14.86 -9.97 10.74
C GLY A 314 13.94 -9.91 9.53
N ASP A 315 12.99 -10.83 9.44
CA ASP A 315 12.21 -11.10 8.23
C ASP A 315 10.81 -10.47 8.26
N SER A 316 10.31 -10.05 7.10
CA SER A 316 8.99 -9.46 6.93
C SER A 316 7.89 -10.43 7.32
N LYS A 317 6.84 -9.93 7.98
CA LYS A 317 5.68 -10.76 8.39
C LYS A 317 4.39 -10.05 7.99
N ALA A 318 3.48 -10.83 7.40
CA ALA A 318 2.09 -10.44 7.22
C ALA A 318 1.27 -11.05 8.36
N GLY A 319 0.72 -10.20 9.22
CA GLY A 319 -0.18 -10.60 10.30
C GLY A 319 -1.54 -11.00 9.78
N PHE A 320 -2.16 -11.97 10.45
CA PHE A 320 -3.51 -12.46 10.15
C PHE A 320 -4.60 -11.38 10.28
N SER A 321 -4.37 -10.37 11.12
CA SER A 321 -5.20 -9.18 11.31
C SER A 321 -5.09 -8.13 10.20
N GLY A 322 -4.19 -8.32 9.23
CA GLY A 322 -3.84 -7.31 8.22
C GLY A 322 -2.66 -6.42 8.59
N ASP A 323 -2.13 -6.51 9.83
CA ASP A 323 -0.93 -5.80 10.26
C ASP A 323 0.29 -6.25 9.46
N ARG A 324 0.97 -5.32 8.79
CA ARG A 324 2.15 -5.61 7.95
C ARG A 324 3.42 -5.15 8.67
N SER A 325 4.47 -5.97 8.58
CA SER A 325 5.79 -5.62 9.07
C SER A 325 6.86 -5.90 8.01
N VAL A 326 7.80 -4.97 7.90
CA VAL A 326 8.87 -4.96 6.90
C VAL A 326 10.18 -5.33 7.58
N GLY A 327 10.70 -6.51 7.29
CA GLY A 327 11.92 -7.04 7.87
C GLY A 327 13.17 -6.59 7.12
N SER A 328 14.17 -6.10 7.86
CA SER A 328 15.46 -5.70 7.30
C SER A 328 16.22 -6.79 6.55
N ARG A 329 16.06 -8.08 6.92
CA ARG A 329 16.66 -9.19 6.17
C ARG A 329 15.99 -9.36 4.81
N THR A 330 14.65 -9.42 4.78
CA THR A 330 13.88 -9.57 3.54
C THR A 330 14.14 -8.41 2.57
N VAL A 331 14.13 -7.17 3.07
CA VAL A 331 14.45 -6.00 2.24
C VAL A 331 15.91 -5.99 1.80
N ARG A 332 16.86 -6.35 2.66
CA ARG A 332 18.28 -6.46 2.25
C ARG A 332 18.47 -7.49 1.15
N ASN A 333 17.86 -8.68 1.27
CA ASN A 333 17.96 -9.71 0.24
C ASN A 333 17.39 -9.20 -1.10
N ALA A 334 16.21 -8.59 -1.08
CA ALA A 334 15.61 -7.97 -2.27
C ALA A 334 16.49 -6.85 -2.87
N LEU A 335 17.23 -6.10 -2.05
CA LEU A 335 18.20 -5.09 -2.52
C LEU A 335 19.45 -5.71 -3.17
N GLU A 336 19.90 -6.89 -2.73
CA GLU A 336 20.96 -7.63 -3.43
C GLU A 336 20.43 -8.26 -4.74
N ASP A 337 19.22 -8.85 -4.75
CA ASP A 337 18.57 -9.33 -5.99
C ASP A 337 18.43 -8.20 -7.03
N ILE A 338 18.02 -7.00 -6.58
CA ILE A 338 17.96 -5.78 -7.41
C ILE A 338 19.35 -5.33 -7.88
N LEU A 339 20.41 -5.53 -7.09
CA LEU A 339 21.78 -5.15 -7.46
C LEU A 339 22.36 -6.04 -8.55
N ASP A 340 22.09 -7.35 -8.46
CA ASP A 340 22.65 -8.39 -9.33
C ASP A 340 21.86 -8.59 -10.63
N GLU A 341 20.61 -8.11 -10.72
CA GLU A 341 19.79 -8.16 -11.94
C GLU A 341 20.11 -7.02 -12.92
N ASP A 342 20.86 -7.31 -14.00
CA ASP A 342 21.27 -6.32 -15.00
C ASP A 342 20.11 -5.67 -15.77
N LEU A 343 18.95 -6.32 -15.88
CA LEU A 343 17.77 -5.74 -16.55
C LEU A 343 17.02 -4.71 -15.68
N VAL A 344 17.16 -4.75 -14.35
CA VAL A 344 16.65 -3.68 -13.48
C VAL A 344 17.56 -2.47 -13.58
N LYS A 345 17.08 -1.39 -14.21
CA LYS A 345 17.85 -0.17 -14.48
C LYS A 345 17.74 0.90 -13.40
N GLY A 346 16.67 0.87 -12.59
CA GLY A 346 16.42 1.83 -11.53
C GLY A 346 15.41 1.30 -10.51
N VAL A 347 15.31 2.00 -9.37
CA VAL A 347 14.46 1.60 -8.24
C VAL A 347 13.61 2.76 -7.76
N ILE A 348 12.34 2.47 -7.45
CA ILE A 348 11.46 3.35 -6.67
C ILE A 348 11.14 2.65 -5.35
N VAL A 349 11.51 3.26 -4.24
CA VAL A 349 11.10 2.81 -2.90
C VAL A 349 9.72 3.40 -2.61
N ARG A 350 8.69 2.56 -2.63
CA ARG A 350 7.33 2.95 -2.23
C ARG A 350 7.19 2.76 -0.72
N ILE A 351 7.08 3.86 0.02
CA ILE A 351 7.06 3.86 1.49
C ILE A 351 5.66 4.21 2.00
N ASP A 352 5.10 3.36 2.84
CA ASP A 352 3.96 3.66 3.69
C ASP A 352 4.22 3.08 5.10
N SER A 353 4.94 3.83 5.93
CA SER A 353 5.50 3.34 7.19
C SER A 353 5.59 4.43 8.27
N PRO A 354 5.12 4.15 9.50
CA PRO A 354 5.32 5.01 10.68
C PRO A 354 6.75 4.89 11.26
N GLY A 355 7.58 3.99 10.72
CA GLY A 355 8.89 3.67 11.24
C GLY A 355 8.94 2.32 11.96
N GLY A 356 9.86 2.21 12.93
CA GLY A 356 10.09 0.98 13.68
C GLY A 356 11.53 0.89 14.16
N SER A 357 12.16 -0.29 14.06
CA SER A 357 13.54 -0.51 14.49
C SER A 357 14.54 0.39 13.75
N ALA A 358 15.34 1.12 14.53
CA ALA A 358 16.42 1.96 14.01
C ALA A 358 17.55 1.13 13.38
N VAL A 359 17.81 -0.08 13.89
CA VAL A 359 18.82 -1.00 13.34
C VAL A 359 18.37 -1.50 11.97
N ALA A 360 17.13 -1.97 11.85
CA ALA A 360 16.53 -2.35 10.58
C ALA A 360 16.54 -1.19 9.56
N SER A 361 16.22 0.03 10.00
CA SER A 361 16.23 1.22 9.15
C SER A 361 17.63 1.55 8.61
N GLU A 362 18.68 1.48 9.43
CA GLU A 362 20.07 1.66 8.97
C GLU A 362 20.53 0.53 8.03
N VAL A 363 20.14 -0.74 8.29
CA VAL A 363 20.45 -1.86 7.38
C VAL A 363 19.85 -1.63 5.99
N ILE A 364 18.58 -1.17 5.93
CA ILE A 364 17.90 -0.87 4.67
C ILE A 364 18.51 0.37 4.01
N TRP A 365 18.79 1.44 4.77
CA TRP A 365 19.44 2.66 4.26
C TRP A 365 20.79 2.35 3.63
N GLN A 366 21.65 1.57 4.31
CA GLN A 366 22.95 1.15 3.76
C GLN A 366 22.79 0.32 2.49
N GLY A 367 21.79 -0.55 2.41
CA GLY A 367 21.47 -1.31 1.19
C GLY A 367 21.06 -0.40 0.04
N LEU A 368 20.15 0.55 0.29
CA LEU A 368 19.74 1.55 -0.69
C LEU A 368 20.91 2.44 -1.13
N LYS A 369 21.87 2.79 -0.25
CA LYS A 369 23.08 3.50 -0.67
C LYS A 369 23.99 2.65 -1.57
N ARG A 370 24.05 1.32 -1.41
CA ARG A 370 24.76 0.43 -2.36
C ARG A 370 24.07 0.40 -3.72
N VAL A 371 22.74 0.28 -3.75
CA VAL A 371 21.96 0.41 -5.00
C VAL A 371 22.20 1.76 -5.66
N ALA A 372 22.05 2.85 -4.90
CA ALA A 372 22.18 4.24 -5.36
C ALA A 372 23.56 4.57 -5.98
N ALA A 373 24.60 3.79 -5.69
CA ALA A 373 25.92 3.92 -6.30
C ALA A 373 26.04 3.29 -7.70
N LYS A 374 25.10 2.42 -8.10
CA LYS A 374 25.06 1.77 -9.42
C LYS A 374 23.81 2.11 -10.24
N LYS A 375 22.65 2.27 -9.58
CA LYS A 375 21.31 2.43 -10.17
C LYS A 375 20.59 3.59 -9.48
N PRO A 376 19.87 4.49 -10.19
CA PRO A 376 19.08 5.54 -9.55
C PRO A 376 18.00 4.96 -8.61
N VAL A 377 17.84 5.59 -7.44
CA VAL A 377 16.92 5.19 -6.36
C VAL A 377 16.04 6.37 -5.96
N TRP A 378 14.77 6.32 -6.30
CA TRP A 378 13.82 7.37 -5.94
C TRP A 378 12.86 6.89 -4.86
N ILE A 379 12.22 7.83 -4.17
CA ILE A 379 11.25 7.55 -3.12
C ILE A 379 9.89 8.04 -3.57
N SER A 380 8.86 7.21 -3.39
CA SER A 380 7.46 7.62 -3.48
C SER A 380 6.79 7.35 -2.14
N VAL A 381 6.25 8.37 -1.49
CA VAL A 381 5.55 8.23 -0.22
C VAL A 381 4.05 8.05 -0.48
N GLY A 382 3.48 7.00 0.11
CA GLY A 382 2.03 6.77 0.19
C GLY A 382 1.39 7.65 1.26
N GLY A 383 0.76 7.03 2.27
CA GLY A 383 0.26 7.73 3.44
C GLY A 383 1.38 8.36 4.27
N MET A 384 2.41 7.59 4.62
CA MET A 384 3.44 8.04 5.57
C MET A 384 4.87 7.56 5.26
N ALA A 385 5.86 8.42 5.49
CA ALA A 385 7.25 8.02 5.66
C ALA A 385 7.83 8.77 6.88
N ALA A 386 7.55 8.25 8.07
CA ALA A 386 7.93 8.86 9.34
C ALA A 386 8.94 8.00 10.11
N SER A 387 9.76 8.63 10.97
CA SER A 387 10.71 7.96 11.85
C SER A 387 11.65 7.06 11.02
N GLY A 388 11.72 5.74 11.27
CA GLY A 388 12.45 4.78 10.44
C GLY A 388 12.07 4.79 8.95
N GLY A 389 10.82 5.12 8.60
CA GLY A 389 10.39 5.30 7.22
C GLY A 389 11.07 6.51 6.56
N TYR A 390 11.19 7.63 7.28
CA TYR A 390 11.94 8.80 6.79
C TYR A 390 13.45 8.55 6.76
N TYR A 391 13.96 7.76 7.70
CA TYR A 391 15.35 7.29 7.69
C TYR A 391 15.64 6.60 6.36
N ILE A 392 14.82 5.61 5.97
CA ILE A 392 14.92 4.92 4.68
C ILE A 392 14.75 5.88 3.50
N ALA A 393 13.76 6.78 3.54
CA ALA A 393 13.53 7.78 2.50
C ALA A 393 14.78 8.65 2.22
N SER A 394 15.56 8.99 3.25
CA SER A 394 16.80 9.77 3.08
C SER A 394 17.90 9.07 2.27
N ALA A 395 17.75 7.78 1.90
CA ALA A 395 18.74 7.11 1.05
C ALA A 395 18.67 7.53 -0.44
N GLY A 396 17.47 7.86 -0.94
CA GLY A 396 17.19 8.08 -2.35
C GLY A 396 17.60 9.47 -2.88
N GLN A 397 17.86 9.57 -4.18
CA GLN A 397 18.29 10.82 -4.83
C GLN A 397 17.15 11.79 -5.18
N ARG A 398 15.90 11.30 -5.28
CA ARG A 398 14.68 12.12 -5.42
C ARG A 398 13.56 11.54 -4.57
N ALA A 399 12.71 12.41 -4.01
CA ALA A 399 11.59 12.03 -3.16
C ALA A 399 10.28 12.75 -3.54
N TYR A 400 9.24 11.95 -3.75
CA TYR A 400 7.90 12.34 -4.13
C TYR A 400 6.94 12.13 -2.96
N VAL A 401 6.10 13.14 -2.70
CA VAL A 401 5.08 13.13 -1.66
C VAL A 401 3.75 13.58 -2.26
N ASN A 402 2.65 12.89 -1.95
CA ASN A 402 1.32 13.41 -2.23
C ASN A 402 1.02 14.59 -1.27
N PRO A 403 0.06 15.49 -1.58
CA PRO A 403 -0.27 16.61 -0.69
C PRO A 403 -0.59 16.18 0.76
N SER A 404 -1.26 15.04 0.95
CA SER A 404 -1.56 14.50 2.29
C SER A 404 -0.54 13.47 2.79
N SER A 405 0.56 13.20 2.08
CA SER A 405 1.63 12.32 2.56
C SER A 405 2.36 12.95 3.75
N ILE A 406 2.48 12.21 4.86
CA ILE A 406 3.12 12.67 6.09
C ILE A 406 4.58 12.18 6.14
N VAL A 407 5.53 13.10 6.31
CA VAL A 407 6.97 12.78 6.40
C VAL A 407 7.64 13.35 7.65
N GLY A 408 8.80 12.80 7.99
CA GLY A 408 9.65 13.31 9.07
C GLY A 408 9.66 12.42 10.30
N SER A 409 9.21 12.94 11.44
CA SER A 409 9.40 12.36 12.78
C SER A 409 10.87 11.99 13.08
N ILE A 410 11.81 12.83 12.62
CA ILE A 410 13.25 12.62 12.81
C ILE A 410 13.57 12.80 14.30
N GLY A 411 13.62 11.68 15.01
CA GLY A 411 13.73 11.60 16.48
C GLY A 411 13.57 10.14 16.91
N VAL A 412 14.08 9.80 18.09
CA VAL A 412 14.15 8.41 18.57
C VAL A 412 13.28 8.26 19.81
N VAL A 413 12.51 7.18 19.90
CA VAL A 413 11.67 6.86 21.06
C VAL A 413 11.82 5.37 21.39
N GLY A 414 11.77 5.01 22.67
CA GLY A 414 11.99 3.64 23.12
C GLY A 414 12.06 3.55 24.64
N GLY A 415 11.94 2.35 25.18
CA GLY A 415 11.93 2.14 26.63
C GLY A 415 11.36 0.78 27.01
N LYS A 416 10.90 0.66 28.26
CA LYS A 416 10.15 -0.52 28.74
C LYS A 416 8.99 -0.12 29.63
N ILE A 417 8.03 -1.03 29.78
CA ILE A 417 6.97 -0.91 30.80
C ILE A 417 7.25 -1.93 31.90
N SER A 418 7.39 -1.45 33.12
CA SER A 418 7.64 -2.24 34.31
C SER A 418 6.30 -2.58 34.97
N LEU A 419 6.10 -3.86 35.30
CA LEU A 419 4.82 -4.48 35.70
C LEU A 419 4.78 -4.86 37.19
N GLY A 420 5.77 -4.44 38.00
CA GLY A 420 5.89 -4.83 39.41
C GLY A 420 4.62 -4.58 40.23
N GLY A 421 4.05 -3.37 40.17
CA GLY A 421 2.83 -3.02 40.88
C GLY A 421 1.60 -3.82 40.40
N LEU A 422 1.50 -4.11 39.10
CA LEU A 422 0.47 -4.98 38.55
C LEU A 422 0.60 -6.41 39.11
N TYR A 423 1.81 -6.95 39.21
CA TYR A 423 2.04 -8.25 39.82
C TYR A 423 1.70 -8.24 41.32
N ASP A 424 2.03 -7.16 42.05
CA ASP A 424 1.64 -6.99 43.46
C ASP A 424 0.12 -6.88 43.64
N HIS A 425 -0.59 -6.25 42.72
CA HIS A 425 -2.06 -6.23 42.68
C HIS A 425 -2.64 -7.63 42.46
N LEU A 426 -2.11 -8.36 41.47
CA LEU A 426 -2.58 -9.70 41.08
C LEU A 426 -2.03 -10.86 41.94
N LYS A 427 -1.17 -10.56 42.93
CA LYS A 427 -0.47 -11.56 43.77
C LYS A 427 0.38 -12.56 42.97
N VAL A 428 1.00 -12.07 41.89
CA VAL A 428 1.96 -12.82 41.07
C VAL A 428 3.36 -12.61 41.62
N HIS A 429 4.09 -13.69 41.90
CA HIS A 429 5.45 -13.62 42.42
C HIS A 429 6.48 -13.97 41.35
N VAL A 430 7.29 -12.99 40.93
CA VAL A 430 8.37 -13.16 39.94
C VAL A 430 9.71 -13.21 40.67
N THR A 431 10.50 -14.27 40.45
CA THR A 431 11.84 -14.44 41.05
C THR A 431 12.93 -14.26 39.99
N SER A 432 13.65 -13.13 40.04
CA SER A 432 14.77 -12.86 39.12
C SER A 432 16.00 -13.75 39.41
N ARG A 433 16.76 -14.09 38.36
CA ARG A 433 17.96 -14.95 38.42
C ARG A 433 19.06 -14.45 37.47
N SER A 434 19.69 -13.35 37.83
CA SER A 434 20.65 -12.63 36.97
C SER A 434 22.10 -13.11 37.12
N ARG A 435 22.89 -12.98 36.04
CA ARG A 435 24.36 -13.13 36.04
C ARG A 435 24.98 -12.07 35.13
N GLY A 436 25.92 -11.30 35.64
CA GLY A 436 26.53 -10.14 34.96
C GLY A 436 25.85 -8.80 35.33
N PRO A 437 26.58 -7.66 35.30
CA PRO A 437 26.13 -6.41 35.94
C PRO A 437 24.81 -5.83 35.39
N MET A 438 24.55 -6.01 34.10
CA MET A 438 23.39 -5.42 33.40
C MET A 438 22.30 -6.45 33.04
N ALA A 439 22.37 -7.67 33.58
CA ALA A 439 21.46 -8.75 33.17
C ALA A 439 19.98 -8.53 33.55
N GLY A 440 19.69 -7.62 34.50
CA GLY A 440 18.34 -7.19 34.85
C GLY A 440 17.81 -6.00 34.04
N MET A 441 18.58 -5.45 33.10
CA MET A 441 18.25 -4.17 32.42
C MET A 441 16.86 -4.15 31.76
N PHE A 442 16.35 -5.30 31.31
CA PHE A 442 15.03 -5.42 30.69
C PHE A 442 14.12 -6.38 31.47
N ASP A 443 14.29 -6.49 32.79
CA ASP A 443 13.33 -7.25 33.60
C ASP A 443 11.94 -6.60 33.61
N SER A 444 10.91 -7.41 33.84
CA SER A 444 9.52 -6.98 33.82
C SER A 444 9.04 -6.39 35.15
N THR A 445 9.83 -6.41 36.22
CA THR A 445 9.36 -6.06 37.57
C THR A 445 9.79 -4.68 38.01
N THR A 446 11.07 -4.33 37.82
CA THR A 446 11.70 -3.16 38.40
C THR A 446 11.80 -2.01 37.40
N PRO A 447 11.44 -0.77 37.77
CA PRO A 447 11.77 0.40 36.98
C PRO A 447 13.27 0.58 36.75
N TRP A 448 13.64 1.31 35.69
CA TRP A 448 15.03 1.77 35.55
C TRP A 448 15.42 2.73 36.67
N THR A 449 16.65 2.57 37.16
CA THR A 449 17.34 3.57 37.99
C THR A 449 17.78 4.77 37.14
N ASP A 450 18.07 5.90 37.77
CA ASP A 450 18.52 7.11 37.05
C ASP A 450 19.82 6.87 36.25
N GLU A 451 20.72 6.02 36.76
CA GLU A 451 21.94 5.61 36.06
C GLU A 451 21.62 4.80 34.78
N GLN A 452 20.73 3.81 34.88
CA GLN A 452 20.27 3.02 33.74
C GLN A 452 19.53 3.88 32.71
N LEU A 453 18.67 4.79 33.17
CA LEU A 453 17.95 5.75 32.34
C LEU A 453 18.92 6.71 31.61
N GLY A 454 19.98 7.16 32.30
CA GLY A 454 21.06 7.95 31.72
C GLY A 454 21.81 7.20 30.60
N LEU A 455 22.14 5.92 30.83
CA LEU A 455 22.77 5.06 29.83
C LEU A 455 21.88 4.86 28.59
N VAL A 456 20.59 4.58 28.78
CA VAL A 456 19.59 4.45 27.69
C VAL A 456 19.49 5.76 26.90
N ARG A 457 19.37 6.90 27.59
CA ARG A 457 19.30 8.23 26.97
C ARG A 457 20.56 8.54 26.14
N ALA A 458 21.75 8.20 26.64
CA ALA A 458 23.01 8.35 25.89
C ALA A 458 23.00 7.52 24.59
N LYS A 459 22.64 6.23 24.66
CA LYS A 459 22.57 5.35 23.48
C LYS A 459 21.50 5.75 22.47
N MET A 460 20.37 6.28 22.93
CA MET A 460 19.34 6.84 22.04
C MET A 460 19.78 8.17 21.41
N THR A 461 20.61 8.95 22.10
CA THR A 461 21.21 10.18 21.54
C THR A 461 22.20 9.85 20.43
N GLU A 462 23.07 8.85 20.61
CA GLU A 462 23.95 8.32 19.55
C GLU A 462 23.14 7.89 18.31
N THR A 463 22.02 7.19 18.52
CA THR A 463 21.09 6.78 17.45
C THR A 463 20.46 7.99 16.73
N PHE A 464 20.07 9.04 17.48
CA PHE A 464 19.50 10.27 16.92
C PHE A 464 20.53 11.07 16.11
N ASP A 465 21.78 11.15 16.59
CA ASP A 465 22.87 11.81 15.88
C ASP A 465 23.22 11.09 14.59
N LEU A 466 23.23 9.75 14.58
CA LEU A 466 23.36 8.97 13.35
C LEU A 466 22.20 9.22 12.38
N PHE A 467 20.96 9.26 12.85
CA PHE A 467 19.79 9.55 12.01
C PHE A 467 19.89 10.95 11.38
N LYS A 468 20.18 12.00 12.17
CA LYS A 468 20.44 13.35 11.62
C LYS A 468 21.54 13.34 10.55
N LYS A 469 22.62 12.60 10.78
CA LYS A 469 23.72 12.43 9.82
C LYS A 469 23.23 11.80 8.51
N ARG A 470 22.45 10.71 8.56
CA ARG A 470 21.87 10.08 7.34
C ARG A 470 20.95 11.01 6.56
N VAL A 471 20.12 11.77 7.27
CA VAL A 471 19.25 12.78 6.65
C VAL A 471 20.07 13.87 5.97
N ALA A 472 21.13 14.39 6.60
CA ALA A 472 22.02 15.39 6.01
C ALA A 472 22.84 14.85 4.82
N GLU A 473 23.22 13.56 4.85
CA GLU A 473 23.88 12.86 3.72
C GLU A 473 22.94 12.66 2.51
N GLY A 474 21.62 12.59 2.74
CA GLY A 474 20.60 12.39 1.71
C GLY A 474 19.91 13.65 1.18
N ARG A 475 19.66 14.64 2.04
CA ARG A 475 18.84 15.82 1.76
C ARG A 475 19.69 17.09 1.78
N HIS A 476 20.36 17.37 0.67
CA HIS A 476 21.31 18.49 0.60
C HIS A 476 20.68 19.85 0.94
N GLY A 477 21.25 20.52 1.95
CA GLY A 477 20.81 21.84 2.39
C GLY A 477 19.50 21.87 3.19
N ILE A 478 19.05 20.72 3.71
CA ILE A 478 18.00 20.62 4.74
C ILE A 478 18.42 21.37 6.02
N ASP A 479 17.49 22.07 6.66
CA ASP A 479 17.72 22.71 7.95
C ASP A 479 17.28 21.77 9.09
N LEU A 480 18.23 21.00 9.62
CA LEU A 480 17.98 20.06 10.72
C LEU A 480 17.49 20.75 12.01
N SER A 481 17.68 22.07 12.19
CA SER A 481 17.11 22.77 13.35
C SER A 481 15.59 22.92 13.28
N LYS A 482 15.02 22.82 12.07
CA LYS A 482 13.58 22.94 11.80
C LYS A 482 12.91 21.61 11.46
N THR A 483 13.67 20.60 11.05
CA THR A 483 13.15 19.30 10.59
C THR A 483 13.45 18.14 11.54
N ALA A 484 14.52 18.24 12.34
CA ALA A 484 14.81 17.25 13.37
C ALA A 484 14.08 17.56 14.69
N GLY A 485 14.05 16.58 15.59
CA GLY A 485 13.42 16.69 16.90
C GLY A 485 12.02 16.08 16.99
N GLY A 486 11.51 15.45 15.92
CA GLY A 486 10.23 14.72 15.94
C GLY A 486 9.10 15.34 15.12
N TRP A 487 9.31 16.50 14.50
CA TRP A 487 8.34 17.17 13.63
C TRP A 487 7.78 16.28 12.51
N LEU A 488 6.48 16.40 12.27
CA LEU A 488 5.74 15.79 11.15
C LEU A 488 5.33 16.88 10.17
N PHE A 489 5.49 16.66 8.86
CA PHE A 489 5.06 17.62 7.84
C PHE A 489 4.32 16.93 6.70
N ALA A 490 3.33 17.60 6.12
CA ALA A 490 2.56 17.11 4.98
C ALA A 490 2.89 17.86 3.68
N GLY A 491 2.87 17.15 2.54
CA GLY A 491 2.84 17.72 1.19
C GLY A 491 3.85 18.84 0.94
N GLN A 492 3.37 19.98 0.44
CA GLN A 492 4.20 21.13 0.03
C GLN A 492 5.12 21.64 1.15
N LYS A 493 4.66 21.64 2.42
CA LYS A 493 5.45 22.09 3.57
C LYS A 493 6.75 21.30 3.71
N SER A 494 6.72 20.01 3.40
CA SER A 494 7.90 19.15 3.44
C SER A 494 8.90 19.50 2.32
N ILE A 495 8.45 19.99 1.17
CA ILE A 495 9.30 20.40 0.04
C ILE A 495 9.95 21.75 0.32
N ASP A 496 9.22 22.69 0.91
CA ASP A 496 9.75 23.98 1.35
C ASP A 496 10.88 23.81 2.38
N LEU A 497 10.78 22.76 3.21
CA LEU A 497 11.79 22.33 4.18
C LEU A 497 12.86 21.40 3.59
N LYS A 498 12.81 21.12 2.27
CA LYS A 498 13.69 20.20 1.50
C LYS A 498 13.68 18.75 1.99
N MET A 499 12.64 18.34 2.70
CA MET A 499 12.43 16.96 3.14
C MET A 499 11.95 16.04 2.01
N ALA A 500 11.28 16.61 1.01
CA ALA A 500 10.96 16.00 -0.28
C ALA A 500 11.31 16.96 -1.43
N ASP A 501 11.24 16.52 -2.68
CA ASP A 501 11.64 17.30 -3.86
C ASP A 501 10.46 17.78 -4.71
N LYS A 502 9.38 17.00 -4.79
CA LYS A 502 8.22 17.32 -5.64
C LYS A 502 6.93 16.75 -5.07
N VAL A 503 5.82 17.46 -5.27
CA VAL A 503 4.47 16.93 -5.06
C VAL A 503 4.17 15.93 -6.18
N GLY A 504 3.81 14.70 -5.82
CA GLY A 504 3.49 13.63 -6.77
C GLY A 504 3.46 12.24 -6.15
N GLY A 505 2.89 11.31 -6.89
CA GLY A 505 2.66 9.92 -6.46
C GLY A 505 3.70 8.92 -6.95
N LEU A 506 3.28 7.66 -7.07
CA LEU A 506 4.08 6.60 -7.68
C LEU A 506 4.26 6.81 -9.19
N ARG A 507 3.20 7.28 -9.87
CA ARG A 507 3.24 7.57 -11.32
C ARG A 507 4.25 8.66 -11.65
N ASP A 508 4.30 9.75 -10.89
CA ASP A 508 5.29 10.83 -11.07
C ASP A 508 6.74 10.33 -10.94
N ALA A 509 6.99 9.43 -9.97
CA ALA A 509 8.30 8.82 -9.78
C ALA A 509 8.66 7.86 -10.93
N LEU A 510 7.70 7.09 -11.46
CA LEU A 510 7.91 6.25 -12.65
C LEU A 510 8.18 7.09 -13.91
N ASP A 511 7.40 8.14 -14.11
CA ASP A 511 7.42 9.00 -15.30
C ASP A 511 8.70 9.82 -15.45
N ASP A 512 9.30 10.26 -14.34
CA ASP A 512 10.55 11.01 -14.37
C ASP A 512 11.75 10.03 -14.33
N LEU A 513 11.63 8.83 -13.74
CA LEU A 513 12.74 7.87 -13.65
C LEU A 513 13.01 7.17 -15.00
N SER A 514 11.94 6.75 -15.67
CA SER A 514 11.99 6.28 -17.07
C SER A 514 12.61 7.33 -17.99
N LYS A 515 12.26 8.62 -17.82
CA LYS A 515 12.91 9.73 -18.54
C LYS A 515 14.39 9.90 -18.20
N GLN A 516 14.79 9.82 -16.92
CA GLN A 516 16.21 9.87 -16.55
C GLN A 516 17.00 8.73 -17.20
N LEU A 517 16.39 7.54 -17.30
CA LEU A 517 17.00 6.34 -17.88
C LEU A 517 16.86 6.25 -19.41
N ASN A 518 16.09 7.13 -20.05
CA ASN A 518 15.71 7.09 -21.47
C ASN A 518 14.99 5.77 -21.87
N LEU A 519 14.11 5.27 -21.01
CA LEU A 519 13.32 4.07 -21.26
C LEU A 519 11.96 4.43 -21.87
N GLU A 520 11.75 4.11 -23.14
CA GLU A 520 10.45 4.25 -23.83
C GLU A 520 9.50 3.10 -23.50
N THR A 521 10.04 1.88 -23.42
CA THR A 521 9.31 0.65 -23.03
C THR A 521 10.07 -0.03 -21.91
N TYR A 522 9.40 -0.32 -20.81
CA TYR A 522 9.99 -0.99 -19.66
C TYR A 522 8.96 -1.78 -18.86
N GLU A 523 9.41 -2.77 -18.11
CA GLU A 523 8.58 -3.51 -17.16
C GLU A 523 8.68 -2.91 -15.75
N VAL A 524 7.61 -3.07 -14.95
CA VAL A 524 7.56 -2.65 -13.54
C VAL A 524 7.48 -3.90 -12.69
N VAL A 525 8.47 -4.11 -11.81
CA VAL A 525 8.63 -5.34 -11.01
C VAL A 525 8.55 -5.00 -9.53
N ASP A 526 7.67 -5.67 -8.77
CA ASP A 526 7.46 -5.41 -7.35
C ASP A 526 8.41 -6.25 -6.47
N TYR A 527 9.12 -5.59 -5.54
CA TYR A 527 10.07 -6.19 -4.60
C TYR A 527 9.69 -5.91 -3.14
N PRO A 528 9.95 -6.85 -2.19
CA PRO A 528 10.20 -8.26 -2.47
C PRO A 528 9.01 -8.85 -3.24
N GLU A 529 9.25 -9.93 -3.99
CA GLU A 529 8.18 -10.62 -4.72
C GLU A 529 7.01 -10.97 -3.78
N PRO A 530 5.75 -10.98 -4.26
CA PRO A 530 4.63 -11.47 -3.46
C PRO A 530 4.92 -12.90 -2.95
N PRO A 531 4.67 -13.20 -1.66
CA PRO A 531 4.91 -14.54 -1.13
C PRO A 531 4.10 -15.56 -1.93
N SER A 532 4.65 -16.72 -2.27
CA SER A 532 3.88 -17.78 -2.92
C SER A 532 2.76 -18.30 -2.03
N PHE A 533 1.79 -19.05 -2.58
CA PHE A 533 0.77 -19.68 -1.75
C PHE A 533 1.35 -20.66 -0.72
N ALA A 534 2.45 -21.34 -1.07
CA ALA A 534 3.20 -22.17 -0.15
C ALA A 534 3.77 -21.35 1.02
N ASP A 535 4.40 -20.20 0.73
CA ASP A 535 4.90 -19.29 1.77
C ASP A 535 3.76 -18.74 2.64
N MET A 536 2.59 -18.45 2.06
CA MET A 536 1.41 -18.02 2.82
C MET A 536 0.90 -19.10 3.78
N ILE A 537 0.87 -20.36 3.33
CA ILE A 537 0.54 -21.51 4.19
C ILE A 537 1.59 -21.69 5.29
N GLU A 538 2.89 -21.67 4.96
CA GLU A 538 3.96 -21.82 5.95
C GLU A 538 3.92 -20.72 7.01
N ASN A 539 3.71 -19.46 6.60
CA ASN A 539 3.56 -18.34 7.53
C ASN A 539 2.28 -18.43 8.38
N ALA A 540 1.17 -18.98 7.85
CA ALA A 540 -0.08 -19.14 8.58
C ALA A 540 -0.05 -20.28 9.61
N PHE A 541 0.69 -21.35 9.34
CA PHE A 541 0.84 -22.50 10.24
C PHE A 541 2.08 -22.45 11.14
N GLY A 542 3.08 -21.65 10.77
CA GLY A 542 4.30 -21.42 11.54
C GLY A 542 5.30 -22.57 11.51
N SER A 543 6.52 -22.27 11.95
CA SER A 543 7.62 -23.23 12.06
C SER A 543 7.34 -24.32 13.11
N ALA A 544 6.86 -25.46 12.62
CA ALA A 544 6.92 -26.82 13.18
C ALA A 544 6.42 -27.16 14.60
N GLU A 545 6.32 -26.23 15.55
CA GLU A 545 6.11 -26.55 16.98
C GLU A 545 4.77 -26.07 17.55
N ALA A 546 4.00 -25.25 16.82
CA ALA A 546 2.67 -24.78 17.26
C ALA A 546 1.53 -25.53 16.54
N PRO A 547 0.48 -26.00 17.24
CA PRO A 547 -0.74 -26.45 16.59
C PRO A 547 -1.50 -25.25 15.99
N ALA A 548 -2.09 -25.45 14.81
CA ALA A 548 -2.91 -24.43 14.15
C ALA A 548 -4.04 -23.94 15.08
N THR A 549 -4.22 -22.62 15.17
CA THR A 549 -5.34 -22.06 15.93
C THR A 549 -6.66 -22.35 15.22
N PRO A 550 -7.79 -22.48 15.96
CA PRO A 550 -9.11 -22.62 15.34
C PRO A 550 -9.46 -21.48 14.36
N SER A 551 -8.94 -20.27 14.61
CA SER A 551 -9.07 -19.13 13.69
C SER A 551 -8.34 -19.32 12.36
N ALA A 552 -7.11 -19.87 12.38
CA ALA A 552 -6.36 -20.17 11.16
C ALA A 552 -7.06 -21.23 10.31
N LEU A 553 -7.60 -22.29 10.93
CA LEU A 553 -8.35 -23.34 10.23
C LEU A 553 -9.68 -22.83 9.64
N ALA A 554 -10.42 -21.99 10.38
CA ALA A 554 -11.65 -21.36 9.90
C ALA A 554 -11.37 -20.45 8.68
N GLU A 555 -10.25 -19.73 8.70
CA GLU A 555 -9.88 -18.82 7.62
C GLU A 555 -9.27 -19.55 6.42
N LEU A 556 -8.49 -20.62 6.61
CA LEU A 556 -8.10 -21.50 5.50
C LEU A 556 -9.33 -22.12 4.83
N ARG A 557 -10.35 -22.52 5.60
CA ARG A 557 -11.64 -22.90 5.02
C ARG A 557 -12.28 -21.74 4.26
N ARG A 558 -12.34 -20.53 4.82
CA ARG A 558 -12.94 -19.35 4.16
C ARG A 558 -12.23 -19.00 2.85
N ILE A 559 -10.90 -18.97 2.85
CA ILE A 559 -10.06 -18.74 1.67
C ILE A 559 -10.30 -19.87 0.67
N GLY A 560 -10.14 -21.13 1.10
CA GLY A 560 -10.31 -22.31 0.27
C GLY A 560 -11.67 -22.39 -0.43
N THR A 561 -12.77 -22.25 0.31
CA THR A 561 -14.12 -22.26 -0.28
C THR A 561 -14.40 -21.04 -1.14
N SER A 562 -13.78 -19.88 -0.88
CA SER A 562 -13.89 -18.70 -1.75
C SER A 562 -13.11 -18.81 -3.07
N VAL A 563 -12.13 -19.72 -3.14
CA VAL A 563 -11.21 -19.89 -4.27
C VAL A 563 -11.64 -21.04 -5.17
N VAL A 564 -11.90 -22.22 -4.61
CA VAL A 564 -12.27 -23.43 -5.37
C VAL A 564 -13.74 -23.85 -5.22
N GLY A 565 -14.50 -23.16 -4.36
CA GLY A 565 -15.87 -23.56 -4.00
C GLY A 565 -15.93 -24.70 -2.98
N GLU A 566 -17.03 -24.79 -2.22
CA GLU A 566 -17.24 -25.80 -1.16
C GLU A 566 -16.94 -27.25 -1.62
N ARG A 567 -17.35 -27.64 -2.84
CA ARG A 567 -17.22 -29.02 -3.33
C ARG A 567 -15.77 -29.42 -3.61
N ALA A 568 -14.98 -28.56 -4.25
CA ALA A 568 -13.57 -28.85 -4.49
C ALA A 568 -12.75 -28.63 -3.21
N TRP A 569 -13.13 -27.66 -2.38
CA TRP A 569 -12.49 -27.47 -1.08
C TRP A 569 -12.59 -28.71 -0.20
N SER A 570 -13.76 -29.37 -0.13
CA SER A 570 -13.93 -30.62 0.64
C SER A 570 -12.92 -31.71 0.22
N GLN A 571 -12.60 -31.83 -1.07
CA GLN A 571 -11.65 -32.81 -1.58
C GLN A 571 -10.20 -32.39 -1.31
N ILE A 572 -9.89 -31.10 -1.41
CA ILE A 572 -8.57 -30.53 -1.10
C ILE A 572 -8.30 -30.61 0.41
N SER A 573 -9.27 -30.29 1.26
CA SER A 573 -9.11 -30.34 2.72
C SER A 573 -8.91 -31.77 3.22
N GLU A 574 -9.62 -32.74 2.67
CA GLU A 574 -9.45 -34.16 3.00
C GLU A 574 -8.05 -34.67 2.60
N ALA A 575 -7.54 -34.26 1.43
CA ALA A 575 -6.17 -34.52 1.01
C ALA A 575 -5.12 -33.78 1.88
N MET A 576 -5.39 -32.53 2.28
CA MET A 576 -4.51 -31.74 3.14
C MET A 576 -4.44 -32.27 4.56
N ASP A 577 -5.56 -32.65 5.18
CA ASP A 577 -5.59 -33.31 6.48
C ASP A 577 -4.78 -34.62 6.43
N GLY A 578 -4.89 -35.35 5.31
CA GLY A 578 -4.06 -36.52 5.03
C GLY A 578 -2.55 -36.22 4.97
N LEU A 579 -2.17 -35.16 4.26
CA LEU A 579 -0.79 -34.68 4.18
C LEU A 579 -0.25 -34.16 5.53
N LEU A 580 -1.11 -33.60 6.39
CA LEU A 580 -0.75 -33.19 7.75
C LEU A 580 -0.64 -34.39 8.71
N GLN A 581 -1.37 -35.49 8.46
CA GLN A 581 -1.26 -36.73 9.24
C GLN A 581 0.03 -37.51 8.96
N LEU A 582 0.55 -37.49 7.72
CA LEU A 582 1.90 -37.97 7.36
C LEU A 582 3.01 -37.39 8.26
N ARG A 583 2.78 -36.22 8.86
CA ARG A 583 3.74 -35.55 9.75
C ARG A 583 3.82 -36.18 11.15
N ARG A 584 2.81 -36.93 11.57
CA ARG A 584 2.65 -37.43 12.96
C ARG A 584 2.72 -38.94 13.07
N GLU A 585 2.25 -39.67 12.07
CA GLU A 585 2.17 -41.13 12.09
C GLU A 585 2.64 -41.73 10.75
N PRO A 586 3.25 -42.92 10.73
CA PRO A 586 3.54 -43.64 9.49
C PRO A 586 2.23 -44.10 8.85
N VAL A 587 1.94 -43.62 7.63
CA VAL A 587 0.70 -43.93 6.91
C VAL A 587 0.97 -44.49 5.51
N LEU A 588 0.02 -45.29 5.02
CA LEU A 588 -0.02 -45.75 3.62
C LEU A 588 -1.07 -44.93 2.85
N LEU A 589 -0.65 -44.23 1.80
CA LEU A 589 -1.54 -43.50 0.90
C LEU A 589 -2.27 -44.49 -0.03
N MET A 590 -3.61 -44.54 0.03
CA MET A 590 -4.44 -45.45 -0.76
C MET A 590 -5.72 -44.75 -1.25
N HIS A 591 -5.63 -44.01 -2.37
CA HIS A 591 -6.73 -43.20 -2.91
C HIS A 591 -8.08 -43.96 -2.91
N PRO A 592 -9.17 -43.40 -2.34
CA PRO A 592 -9.30 -42.05 -1.80
C PRO A 592 -8.95 -41.89 -0.31
N GLY A 593 -8.54 -42.97 0.38
CA GLY A 593 -8.30 -42.97 1.82
C GLY A 593 -6.82 -43.00 2.22
N ILE A 594 -6.60 -42.98 3.54
CA ILE A 594 -5.28 -43.09 4.15
C ILE A 594 -5.36 -44.14 5.25
N LEU A 595 -4.46 -45.12 5.19
CA LEU A 595 -4.34 -46.17 6.19
C LEU A 595 -3.32 -45.75 7.24
N ILE A 596 -3.82 -45.59 8.47
CA ILE A 596 -3.02 -45.23 9.64
C ILE A 596 -2.57 -46.51 10.34
N PHE A 597 -1.26 -46.71 10.48
CA PHE A 597 -0.70 -47.79 11.29
C PHE A 597 -0.58 -47.33 12.74
N LYS A 598 -1.47 -47.83 13.60
CA LYS A 598 -1.44 -47.65 15.06
C LYS A 598 -0.64 -48.75 15.76
#